data_AF-A0A8T1A4D0-F1
#
_entry.id   AF-A0A8T1A4D0-F1
#
_cell.length_a   1.000
_cell.length_b   1.000
_cell.length_c   1.000
_cell.angle_alpha   90.00
_cell.angle_beta   90.00
_cell.angle_gamma   90.00
#
_symmetry.space_group_name_H-M   'P 1'
#
loop_
_entity.id
_entity.type
_entity.pdbx_description
1 polymer ?
#
loop_
_entity_poly.entity_id
_entity_poly.type
_entity_poly.pdbx_seq_one_letter_code
_entity_poly.pdbx_strand_id
1 'polypeptide(L)'
;LDTLLNNIARQVSLTLGAPAALYLPNSDGELAVTSSLGEPDFAGWGKSESEAAIAKWVYIHGEVAGRGSSSLRESSGLYVPLRTEDQIHGVLAVNLESSDLYEQREELRLLEACGGLAASAIARVKLAEEARLAQMTAESERIRTALLDSVSHELRTPLTAIIGSATGLLENDSLFTAEDRKELTGNIRDGALRMNRLVTNLLGMVKLESGMLQLRRKWCDVGDMIGIVLGQVQQFIQHRRIRVDLPDQPPFISGDEVLLEQVLVNVISNAIKYSPVDSEIVIT
;
A
#
# COMPACT_ATOMS: atom_id res chain seq x y z
N LEU A 1 13.27 2.33 11.45
CA LEU A 1 13.51 1.83 12.82
C LEU A 1 15.00 1.65 13.06
N ASP A 2 15.71 0.90 12.21
CA ASP A 2 17.14 0.58 12.36
C ASP A 2 18.07 1.79 12.59
N THR A 3 17.86 2.90 11.89
CA THR A 3 18.62 4.14 12.11
C THR A 3 18.44 4.71 13.52
N LEU A 4 17.21 4.65 14.07
CA LEU A 4 16.92 5.07 15.45
C LEU A 4 17.64 4.16 16.44
N LEU A 5 17.58 2.84 16.23
CA LEU A 5 18.20 1.85 17.11
C LEU A 5 19.73 2.01 17.15
N ASN A 6 20.36 2.20 15.99
CA ASN A 6 21.80 2.46 15.88
C ASN A 6 22.20 3.77 16.57
N ASN A 7 21.38 4.83 16.44
CA ASN A 7 21.63 6.09 17.12
C ASN A 7 21.49 5.97 18.64
N ILE A 8 20.51 5.20 19.13
CA ILE A 8 20.33 4.91 20.57
C ILE A 8 21.55 4.16 21.10
N ALA A 9 21.94 3.05 20.47
CA ALA A 9 23.10 2.25 20.89
C ALA A 9 24.40 3.08 20.88
N ARG A 10 24.58 3.91 19.83
CA ARG A 10 25.73 4.82 19.73
C ARG A 10 25.74 5.89 20.82
N GLN A 11 24.61 6.53 21.09
CA GLN A 11 24.54 7.59 22.11
C GLN A 11 24.79 7.04 23.51
N VAL A 12 24.23 5.86 23.82
CA VAL A 12 24.48 5.16 25.09
C VAL A 12 25.96 4.81 25.22
N SER A 13 26.56 4.27 24.16
CA SER A 13 27.97 3.90 24.15
C SER A 13 28.91 5.11 24.35
N LEU A 14 28.63 6.24 23.67
CA LEU A 14 29.38 7.49 23.83
C LEU A 14 29.23 8.11 25.22
N THR A 15 28.03 8.02 25.81
CA THR A 15 27.74 8.63 27.11
C THR A 15 28.40 7.86 28.26
N LEU A 16 28.49 6.53 28.13
CA LEU A 16 29.03 5.64 29.17
C LEU A 16 30.47 5.20 28.91
N GLY A 17 31.04 5.51 27.74
CA GLY A 17 32.37 5.06 27.35
C GLY A 17 32.49 3.54 27.26
N ALA A 18 31.39 2.86 26.95
CA ALA A 18 31.27 1.40 27.02
C ALA A 18 30.55 0.81 25.79
N PRO A 19 30.87 -0.42 25.36
CA PRO A 19 30.10 -1.12 24.34
C PRO A 19 28.62 -1.28 24.73
N ALA A 20 27.71 -1.06 23.78
CA ALA A 20 26.27 -1.14 23.99
C ALA A 20 25.58 -1.98 22.90
N ALA A 21 24.61 -2.79 23.32
CA ALA A 21 23.85 -3.67 22.44
C ALA A 21 22.34 -3.53 22.73
N LEU A 22 21.54 -3.60 21.67
CA LEU A 22 20.09 -3.48 21.73
C LEU A 22 19.46 -4.76 21.21
N TYR A 23 18.61 -5.36 22.05
CA TYR A 23 17.84 -6.54 21.74
C TYR A 23 16.37 -6.17 21.56
N LEU A 24 15.78 -6.56 20.45
CA LEU A 24 14.35 -6.37 20.18
C LEU A 24 13.74 -7.70 19.73
N PRO A 25 12.44 -7.92 19.99
CA PRO A 25 11.74 -9.07 19.45
C PRO A 25 11.63 -8.96 17.93
N ASN A 26 11.94 -10.05 17.23
CA ASN A 26 11.69 -10.22 15.81
C ASN A 26 10.19 -10.42 15.54
N SER A 27 9.82 -10.64 14.28
CA SER A 27 8.45 -10.92 13.86
C SER A 27 7.81 -12.16 14.51
N ASP A 28 8.63 -13.10 14.99
CA ASP A 28 8.21 -14.33 15.67
C ASP A 28 8.14 -14.16 17.20
N GLY A 29 8.44 -12.96 17.71
CA GLY A 29 8.47 -12.67 19.15
C GLY A 29 9.74 -13.14 19.86
N GLU A 30 10.72 -13.66 19.12
CA GLU A 30 12.01 -14.06 19.68
C GLU A 30 12.96 -12.86 19.75
N LEU A 31 13.60 -12.70 20.91
CA LEU A 31 14.51 -11.61 21.16
C LEU A 31 15.82 -11.82 20.37
N ALA A 32 16.14 -10.89 19.47
CA ALA A 32 17.36 -10.93 18.66
C ALA A 32 18.15 -9.62 18.78
N VAL A 33 19.47 -9.70 18.63
CA VAL A 33 20.34 -8.52 18.57
C VAL A 33 20.00 -7.74 17.29
N THR A 34 19.45 -6.54 17.45
CA THR A 34 19.09 -5.68 16.31
C THR A 34 20.14 -4.61 16.05
N SER A 35 20.88 -4.21 17.08
CA SER A 35 22.00 -3.28 16.95
C SER A 35 23.06 -3.60 17.99
N SER A 36 24.32 -3.62 17.59
CA SER A 36 25.47 -3.75 18.50
C SER A 36 26.53 -2.73 18.09
N LEU A 37 26.92 -1.86 19.01
CA LEU A 37 28.01 -0.90 18.81
C LEU A 37 29.09 -1.17 19.86
N GLY A 38 30.32 -1.39 19.39
CA GLY A 38 31.51 -1.54 20.21
C GLY A 38 32.74 -1.03 19.47
N GLU A 39 33.79 -0.69 20.21
CA GLU A 39 35.13 -0.50 19.65
C GLU A 39 35.60 -1.76 18.90
N PRO A 40 36.62 -1.67 18.02
CA PRO A 40 37.11 -2.81 17.22
C PRO A 40 37.37 -4.09 18.03
N ASP A 41 37.78 -3.94 19.29
CA ASP A 41 38.09 -5.04 20.22
C ASP A 41 36.83 -5.73 20.83
N PHE A 42 35.64 -5.12 20.71
CA PHE A 42 34.37 -5.63 21.28
C PHE A 42 33.33 -6.00 20.21
N ALA A 43 33.75 -6.23 18.97
CA ALA A 43 32.89 -6.53 17.81
C ALA A 43 31.99 -7.80 17.97
N GLY A 44 32.28 -8.65 18.97
CA GLY A 44 31.52 -9.85 19.33
C GLY A 44 30.59 -9.72 20.53
N TRP A 45 30.61 -8.58 21.23
CA TRP A 45 29.85 -8.41 22.47
C TRP A 45 28.34 -8.30 22.22
N GLY A 46 27.56 -9.02 23.03
CA GLY A 46 26.10 -9.15 22.91
C GLY A 46 25.64 -10.26 21.96
N LYS A 47 26.55 -10.97 21.29
CA LYS A 47 26.23 -12.06 20.32
C LYS A 47 26.40 -13.46 20.91
N SER A 48 26.89 -13.60 22.14
CA SER A 48 27.03 -14.93 22.76
C SER A 48 25.68 -15.46 23.26
N GLU A 49 25.54 -16.79 23.32
CA GLU A 49 24.33 -17.44 23.84
C GLU A 49 24.05 -17.07 25.31
N SER A 50 25.10 -16.85 26.10
CA SER A 50 24.98 -16.46 27.51
C SER A 50 24.39 -15.04 27.64
N GLU A 51 24.86 -14.09 26.85
CA GLU A 51 24.35 -12.71 26.86
C GLU A 51 22.91 -12.63 26.33
N ALA A 52 22.60 -13.38 25.27
CA ALA A 52 21.24 -13.48 24.74
C ALA A 52 20.26 -14.11 25.75
N ALA A 53 20.70 -15.10 26.53
CA ALA A 53 19.89 -15.71 27.59
C ALA A 53 19.56 -14.72 28.72
N ILE A 54 20.54 -13.88 29.12
CA ILE A 54 20.31 -12.83 30.13
C ILE A 54 19.36 -11.76 29.57
N ALA A 55 19.56 -11.32 28.33
CA ALA A 55 18.65 -10.37 27.68
C ALA A 55 17.22 -10.94 27.57
N LYS A 56 17.06 -12.22 27.23
CA LYS A 56 15.74 -12.88 27.23
C LYS A 56 15.12 -12.91 28.62
N TRP A 57 15.89 -13.18 29.66
CA TRP A 57 15.41 -13.15 31.03
C TRP A 57 14.90 -11.76 31.41
N VAL A 58 15.66 -10.70 31.12
CA VAL A 58 15.27 -9.30 31.36
C VAL A 58 14.03 -8.91 30.58
N TYR A 59 13.90 -9.36 29.34
CA TYR A 59 12.72 -9.10 28.52
C TYR A 59 11.46 -9.74 29.10
N ILE A 60 11.56 -10.96 29.65
CA ILE A 60 10.42 -11.68 30.23
C ILE A 60 10.04 -11.12 31.60
N HIS A 61 11.02 -10.82 32.46
CA HIS A 61 10.76 -10.43 33.85
C HIS A 61 10.62 -8.92 34.03
N GLY A 62 11.12 -8.11 33.08
CA GLY A 62 11.07 -6.65 33.17
C GLY A 62 11.93 -6.05 34.28
N GLU A 63 12.93 -6.81 34.74
CA GLU A 63 13.83 -6.44 35.82
C GLU A 63 15.26 -6.28 35.31
N VAL A 64 16.01 -5.35 35.91
CA VAL A 64 17.42 -5.10 35.57
C VAL A 64 18.28 -6.29 36.02
N ALA A 65 19.08 -6.84 35.11
CA ALA A 65 19.98 -7.96 35.40
C ALA A 65 21.44 -7.61 35.11
N GLY A 66 22.36 -8.20 35.86
CA GLY A 66 23.80 -8.16 35.57
C GLY A 66 24.62 -7.45 36.64
N ARG A 67 25.81 -6.99 36.24
CA ARG A 67 26.77 -6.36 37.17
C ARG A 67 26.17 -5.11 37.81
N GLY A 68 26.06 -5.10 39.13
CA GLY A 68 25.45 -4.01 39.90
C GLY A 68 23.94 -4.15 40.18
N SER A 69 23.27 -5.19 39.70
CA SER A 69 21.84 -5.43 39.98
C SER A 69 21.60 -6.50 41.08
N SER A 70 20.35 -6.79 41.43
CA SER A 70 19.98 -7.87 42.37
C SER A 70 20.10 -9.27 41.79
N SER A 71 20.19 -9.40 40.46
CA SER A 71 20.07 -10.66 39.73
C SER A 71 21.23 -10.83 38.73
N LEU A 72 21.79 -12.03 38.61
CA LEU A 72 22.84 -12.36 37.61
C LEU A 72 24.13 -11.48 37.71
N ARG A 73 24.57 -11.18 38.94
CA ARG A 73 25.69 -10.27 39.25
C ARG A 73 27.05 -10.64 38.67
N GLU A 74 27.24 -11.91 38.30
CA GLU A 74 28.49 -12.44 37.75
C GLU A 74 28.65 -12.16 36.25
N SER A 75 27.67 -11.54 35.59
CA SER A 75 27.78 -11.21 34.18
C SER A 75 28.73 -10.04 33.91
N SER A 76 29.35 -10.07 32.73
CA SER A 76 30.24 -9.03 32.20
C SER A 76 29.55 -7.68 31.91
N GLY A 77 28.23 -7.70 31.70
CA GLY A 77 27.44 -6.51 31.37
C GLY A 77 26.26 -6.25 32.33
N LEU A 78 25.57 -5.15 32.06
CA LEU A 78 24.32 -4.73 32.71
C LEU A 78 23.22 -4.63 31.66
N TYR A 79 22.05 -5.18 31.98
CA TYR A 79 20.92 -5.34 31.07
C TYR A 79 19.69 -4.64 31.65
N VAL A 80 19.20 -3.63 30.94
CA VAL A 80 18.07 -2.78 31.33
C VAL A 80 16.90 -3.00 30.38
N PRO A 81 15.69 -3.27 30.90
CA PRO A 81 14.51 -3.42 30.06
C PRO A 81 14.09 -2.07 29.46
N LEU A 82 13.83 -2.07 28.16
CA LEU A 82 13.26 -0.93 27.44
C LEU A 82 11.75 -0.96 27.60
N ARG A 83 11.24 -0.52 28.75
CA ARG A 83 9.81 -0.57 29.08
C ARG A 83 9.12 0.78 29.02
N THR A 84 7.90 0.78 28.51
CA THR A 84 6.90 1.82 28.73
C THR A 84 5.95 1.37 29.87
N GLU A 85 4.91 2.14 30.18
CA GLU A 85 3.92 1.74 31.20
C GLU A 85 3.19 0.43 30.83
N ASP A 86 2.96 0.21 29.53
CA ASP A 86 2.11 -0.89 29.05
C ASP A 86 2.89 -2.14 28.64
N GLN A 87 4.15 -2.01 28.23
CA GLN A 87 4.90 -3.14 27.66
C GLN A 87 6.42 -2.97 27.67
N ILE A 88 7.14 -4.08 27.59
CA ILE A 88 8.58 -4.13 27.38
C ILE A 88 8.84 -4.26 25.88
N HIS A 89 9.55 -3.31 25.31
CA HIS A 89 9.81 -3.27 23.87
C HIS A 89 11.11 -3.98 23.48
N GLY A 90 12.03 -4.19 24.42
CA GLY A 90 13.33 -4.78 24.18
C GLY A 90 14.25 -4.66 25.39
N VAL A 91 15.54 -4.87 25.20
CA VAL A 91 16.57 -4.80 26.25
C VAL A 91 17.77 -4.03 25.74
N LEU A 92 18.27 -3.11 26.57
CA LEU A 92 19.53 -2.42 26.39
C LEU A 92 20.59 -3.10 27.27
N ALA A 93 21.65 -3.60 26.65
CA ALA A 93 22.80 -4.12 27.36
C ALA A 93 23.97 -3.15 27.23
N VAL A 94 24.73 -2.98 28.30
CA VAL A 94 26.02 -2.26 28.30
C VAL A 94 27.13 -3.15 28.92
N ASN A 95 28.29 -3.21 28.29
CA ASN A 95 29.45 -3.94 28.83
C ASN A 95 30.11 -3.11 29.93
N LEU A 96 30.37 -3.69 31.10
CA LEU A 96 31.00 -2.99 32.24
C LEU A 96 32.30 -3.68 32.68
N GLU A 97 32.97 -4.44 31.81
CA GLU A 97 34.23 -5.15 32.12
C GLU A 97 35.42 -4.21 32.23
N SER A 98 35.49 -3.18 31.37
CA SER A 98 36.65 -2.29 31.25
C SER A 98 36.55 -0.99 32.06
N SER A 99 35.40 -0.71 32.65
CA SER A 99 35.14 0.57 33.31
C SER A 99 35.24 0.42 34.83
N ASP A 100 36.17 1.16 35.44
CA ASP A 100 36.29 1.37 36.89
C ASP A 100 35.10 2.22 37.40
N LEU A 101 33.88 1.72 37.24
CA LEU A 101 32.63 2.39 37.63
C LEU A 101 32.42 2.25 39.14
N TYR A 102 33.32 2.88 39.88
CA TYR A 102 33.25 3.09 41.31
C TYR A 102 32.32 4.28 41.60
N GLU A 103 31.00 4.11 41.42
CA GLU A 103 29.88 4.79 42.14
C GLU A 103 28.51 4.41 41.53
N GLN A 104 28.13 3.15 41.72
CA GLN A 104 27.10 2.39 40.99
C GLN A 104 25.63 2.91 41.01
N ARG A 105 25.27 4.01 41.69
CA ARG A 105 23.84 4.43 41.78
C ARG A 105 23.40 5.50 40.79
N GLU A 106 24.27 6.45 40.45
CA GLU A 106 23.90 7.53 39.53
C GLU A 106 23.88 7.05 38.07
N GLU A 107 24.83 6.19 37.70
CA GLU A 107 24.93 5.58 36.38
C GLU A 107 23.80 4.59 36.10
N LEU A 108 23.39 3.80 37.11
CA LEU A 108 22.19 2.95 37.01
C LEU A 108 20.94 3.77 36.71
N ARG A 109 20.75 4.89 37.43
CA ARG A 109 19.63 5.81 37.19
C ARG A 109 19.69 6.44 35.81
N LEU A 110 20.89 6.80 35.34
CA LEU A 110 21.08 7.34 33.99
C LEU A 110 20.72 6.28 32.94
N LEU A 111 21.16 5.04 33.10
CA LEU A 111 20.87 3.96 32.17
C LEU A 111 19.39 3.58 32.16
N GLU A 112 18.74 3.57 33.32
CA GLU A 112 17.27 3.40 33.42
C GLU A 112 16.53 4.53 32.73
N ALA A 113 16.95 5.78 32.92
CA ALA A 113 16.36 6.94 32.25
C ALA A 113 16.56 6.88 30.73
N CYS A 114 17.77 6.52 30.27
CA CYS A 114 18.06 6.27 28.86
C CYS A 114 17.21 5.11 28.30
N GLY A 115 17.04 4.04 29.07
CA GLY A 115 16.20 2.89 28.72
C GLY A 115 14.74 3.30 28.55
N GLY A 116 14.20 4.13 29.45
CA GLY A 116 12.84 4.68 29.35
C GLY A 116 12.65 5.60 28.13
N LEU A 117 13.63 6.49 27.85
CA LEU A 117 13.59 7.35 26.66
C LEU A 117 13.68 6.53 25.36
N ALA A 118 14.56 5.54 25.32
CA ALA A 118 14.68 4.62 24.19
C ALA A 118 13.40 3.81 23.99
N ALA A 119 12.80 3.29 25.06
CA ALA A 119 11.52 2.59 25.02
C ALA A 119 10.41 3.48 24.46
N SER A 120 10.30 4.72 24.94
CA SER A 120 9.32 5.69 24.43
C SER A 120 9.52 6.01 22.94
N ALA A 121 10.78 6.19 22.51
CA ALA A 121 11.09 6.44 21.11
C ALA A 121 10.72 5.25 20.20
N ILE A 122 11.02 4.02 20.64
CA ILE A 122 10.66 2.79 19.93
C ILE A 122 9.13 2.64 19.84
N ALA A 123 8.43 2.84 20.96
CA ALA A 123 6.97 2.79 21.01
C ALA A 123 6.34 3.78 20.03
N ARG A 124 6.81 5.03 20.00
CA ARG A 124 6.31 6.06 19.07
C ARG A 124 6.51 5.68 17.62
N VAL A 125 7.65 5.09 17.26
CA VAL A 125 7.91 4.65 15.87
C VAL A 125 6.99 3.47 15.50
N LYS A 126 6.81 2.49 16.39
CA LYS A 126 5.90 1.36 16.15
C LYS A 126 4.45 1.83 15.98
N LEU A 127 3.96 2.65 16.91
CA LEU A 127 2.61 3.21 16.86
C LEU A 127 2.38 4.07 15.61
N ALA A 128 3.38 4.86 15.19
CA ALA A 128 3.28 5.65 13.97
C ALA A 128 3.18 4.75 12.72
N GLU A 129 3.90 3.64 12.67
CA GLU A 129 3.83 2.70 11.56
C GLU A 129 2.51 1.93 11.54
N GLU A 130 2.03 1.48 12.69
CA GLU A 130 0.71 0.86 12.83
C GLU A 130 -0.41 1.82 12.40
N ALA A 131 -0.36 3.08 12.84
CA ALA A 131 -1.31 4.11 12.44
C ALA A 131 -1.26 4.38 10.93
N ARG A 132 -0.06 4.41 10.34
CA ARG A 132 0.13 4.58 8.89
C ARG A 132 -0.51 3.43 8.10
N LEU A 133 -0.28 2.19 8.52
CA LEU A 133 -0.87 1.00 7.89
C LEU A 133 -2.39 0.96 8.05
N ALA A 134 -2.91 1.31 9.22
CA ALA A 134 -4.34 1.43 9.48
C ALA A 134 -4.97 2.51 8.59
N GLN A 135 -4.33 3.68 8.45
CA GLN A 135 -4.79 4.76 7.58
C GLN A 135 -4.81 4.34 6.11
N MET A 136 -3.77 3.65 5.63
CA MET A 136 -3.74 3.12 4.25
C MET A 136 -4.87 2.12 4.00
N THR A 137 -5.10 1.20 4.94
CA THR A 137 -6.20 0.23 4.84
C THR A 137 -7.56 0.92 4.84
N ALA A 138 -7.76 1.90 5.74
CA ALA A 138 -9.00 2.65 5.83
C ALA A 138 -9.28 3.46 4.57
N GLU A 139 -8.27 4.10 3.97
CA GLU A 139 -8.45 4.83 2.71
C GLU A 139 -8.77 3.88 1.55
N SER A 140 -8.12 2.71 1.50
CA SER A 140 -8.43 1.68 0.49
C SER A 140 -9.89 1.22 0.58
N GLU A 141 -10.39 0.94 1.79
CA GLU A 141 -11.79 0.56 2.00
C GLU A 141 -12.74 1.72 1.69
N ARG A 142 -12.38 2.96 2.05
CA ARG A 142 -13.18 4.15 1.73
C ARG A 142 -13.35 4.34 0.22
N ILE A 143 -12.26 4.20 -0.53
CA ILE A 143 -12.25 4.27 -2.00
C ILE A 143 -13.12 3.14 -2.56
N ARG A 144 -12.95 1.92 -2.07
CA ARG A 144 -13.74 0.76 -2.48
C ARG A 144 -15.24 0.98 -2.28
N THR A 145 -15.66 1.46 -1.11
CA THR A 145 -17.08 1.77 -0.83
C THR A 145 -17.59 2.86 -1.76
N ALA A 146 -16.85 3.96 -1.94
CA ALA A 146 -17.26 5.06 -2.80
C ALA A 146 -17.42 4.62 -4.28
N LEU A 147 -16.53 3.74 -4.76
CA LEU A 147 -16.62 3.14 -6.09
C LEU A 147 -17.86 2.26 -6.24
N LEU A 148 -18.12 1.38 -5.26
CA LEU A 148 -19.30 0.51 -5.29
C LEU A 148 -20.61 1.30 -5.26
N ASP A 149 -20.68 2.36 -4.45
CA ASP A 149 -21.85 3.25 -4.40
C ASP A 149 -22.05 3.96 -5.74
N SER A 150 -20.98 4.54 -6.30
CA SER A 150 -21.01 5.21 -7.60
C SER A 150 -21.46 4.27 -8.72
N VAL A 151 -20.90 3.06 -8.79
CA VAL A 151 -21.28 2.05 -9.78
C VAL A 151 -22.73 1.62 -9.59
N SER A 152 -23.18 1.43 -8.35
CA SER A 152 -24.58 1.08 -8.05
C SER A 152 -25.56 2.15 -8.54
N HIS A 153 -25.22 3.43 -8.35
CA HIS A 153 -25.99 4.54 -8.89
C HIS A 153 -25.99 4.57 -10.42
N GLU A 154 -24.83 4.40 -11.04
CA GLU A 154 -24.70 4.41 -12.50
C GLU A 154 -25.40 3.22 -13.17
N LEU A 155 -25.50 2.07 -12.51
CA LEU A 155 -26.27 0.91 -12.98
C LEU A 155 -27.78 1.11 -12.83
N ARG A 156 -28.23 1.82 -11.80
CA ARG A 156 -29.66 2.06 -11.57
C ARG A 156 -30.29 2.85 -12.71
N THR A 157 -29.62 3.87 -13.23
CA THR A 157 -30.15 4.71 -14.32
C THR A 157 -30.53 3.93 -15.60
N PRO A 158 -29.61 3.18 -16.26
CA PRO A 158 -29.96 2.39 -17.43
C PRO A 158 -30.94 1.26 -17.09
N LEU A 159 -30.86 0.67 -15.90
CA LEU A 159 -31.81 -0.36 -15.47
C LEU A 159 -33.25 0.19 -15.37
N THR A 160 -33.43 1.37 -14.77
CA THR A 160 -34.74 2.05 -14.70
C THR A 160 -35.26 2.38 -16.10
N ALA A 161 -34.40 2.80 -17.03
CA ALA A 161 -34.79 3.06 -18.42
C ALA A 161 -35.24 1.77 -19.13
N ILE A 162 -34.48 0.68 -19.00
CA ILE A 162 -34.83 -0.63 -19.57
C ILE A 162 -36.17 -1.12 -19.02
N ILE A 163 -36.33 -1.12 -17.70
CA ILE A 163 -37.57 -1.57 -17.04
C ILE A 163 -38.73 -0.69 -17.48
N GLY A 164 -38.59 0.63 -17.45
CA GLY A 164 -39.67 1.55 -17.84
C GLY A 164 -40.11 1.35 -19.29
N SER A 165 -39.16 1.20 -20.22
CA SER A 165 -39.47 0.96 -21.63
C SER A 165 -40.09 -0.42 -21.87
N ALA A 166 -39.60 -1.46 -21.18
CA ALA A 166 -40.15 -2.81 -21.27
C ALA A 166 -41.56 -2.91 -20.67
N THR A 167 -41.79 -2.33 -19.48
CA THR A 167 -43.10 -2.26 -18.85
C THR A 167 -44.09 -1.48 -19.71
N GLY A 168 -43.67 -0.35 -20.28
CA GLY A 168 -44.48 0.41 -21.22
C GLY A 168 -44.96 -0.47 -22.39
N LEU A 169 -44.02 -1.14 -23.07
CA LEU A 169 -44.33 -2.06 -24.17
C LEU A 169 -45.24 -3.22 -23.75
N LEU A 170 -45.17 -3.71 -22.51
CA LEU A 170 -46.02 -4.82 -22.05
C LEU A 170 -47.44 -4.35 -21.67
N GLU A 171 -47.58 -3.19 -21.04
CA GLU A 171 -48.86 -2.73 -20.47
C GLU A 171 -49.70 -1.90 -21.45
N ASN A 172 -49.07 -1.18 -22.38
CA ASN A 172 -49.73 -0.18 -23.23
C ASN A 172 -49.44 -0.37 -24.73
N ASP A 173 -49.09 -1.59 -25.17
CA ASP A 173 -48.68 -1.90 -26.54
C ASP A 173 -49.67 -1.40 -27.62
N SER A 174 -50.97 -1.50 -27.34
CA SER A 174 -52.04 -1.09 -28.27
C SER A 174 -52.17 0.42 -28.45
N LEU A 175 -51.58 1.22 -27.55
CA LEU A 175 -51.62 2.68 -27.57
C LEU A 175 -50.42 3.31 -28.30
N PHE A 176 -49.40 2.52 -28.63
CA PHE A 176 -48.16 3.00 -29.24
C PHE A 176 -48.17 2.94 -30.76
N THR A 177 -47.69 4.01 -31.38
CA THR A 177 -47.38 4.01 -32.81
C THR A 177 -46.17 3.10 -33.10
N ALA A 178 -45.91 2.82 -34.38
CA ALA A 178 -44.71 2.07 -34.77
C ALA A 178 -43.41 2.81 -34.39
N GLU A 179 -43.42 4.14 -34.36
CA GLU A 179 -42.27 4.95 -33.97
C GLU A 179 -42.02 4.87 -32.46
N ASP A 180 -43.08 4.96 -31.63
CA ASP A 180 -42.96 4.81 -30.17
C ASP A 180 -42.38 3.44 -29.79
N ARG A 181 -42.81 2.37 -30.48
CA ARG A 181 -42.24 1.02 -30.25
C ARG A 181 -40.77 0.96 -30.59
N LYS A 182 -40.36 1.61 -31.69
CA LYS A 182 -38.97 1.66 -32.12
C LYS A 182 -38.11 2.45 -31.12
N GLU A 183 -38.63 3.55 -30.59
CA GLU A 183 -37.98 4.33 -29.55
C GLU A 183 -37.81 3.52 -28.26
N LEU A 184 -38.89 2.90 -27.74
CA LEU A 184 -38.85 2.10 -26.51
C LEU A 184 -37.89 0.89 -26.66
N THR A 185 -37.92 0.21 -27.80
CA THR A 185 -36.99 -0.90 -28.09
C THR A 185 -35.55 -0.38 -28.21
N GLY A 186 -35.35 0.81 -28.78
CA GLY A 186 -34.06 1.50 -28.82
C GLY A 186 -33.52 1.82 -27.41
N ASN A 187 -34.36 2.35 -26.52
CA ASN A 187 -34.02 2.65 -25.13
C ASN A 187 -33.59 1.40 -24.35
N ILE A 188 -34.28 0.27 -24.56
CA ILE A 188 -33.89 -1.04 -23.97
C ILE A 188 -32.50 -1.44 -24.47
N ARG A 189 -32.27 -1.41 -25.79
CA ARG A 189 -30.98 -1.78 -26.39
C ARG A 189 -29.86 -0.90 -25.86
N ASP A 190 -30.05 0.41 -25.87
CA ASP A 190 -29.01 1.37 -25.50
C ASP A 190 -28.73 1.31 -23.99
N GLY A 191 -29.75 1.11 -23.17
CA GLY A 191 -29.61 0.81 -21.74
C GLY A 191 -28.81 -0.46 -21.48
N ALA A 192 -29.10 -1.56 -22.20
CA ALA A 192 -28.39 -2.83 -22.05
C ALA A 192 -26.92 -2.73 -22.47
N LEU A 193 -26.64 -2.05 -23.60
CA LEU A 193 -25.28 -1.77 -24.05
C LEU A 193 -24.51 -0.93 -23.01
N ARG A 194 -25.17 0.06 -22.39
CA ARG A 194 -24.56 0.88 -21.34
C ARG A 194 -24.25 0.05 -20.09
N MET A 195 -25.17 -0.80 -19.63
CA MET A 195 -24.91 -1.71 -18.50
C MET A 195 -23.72 -2.64 -18.78
N ASN A 196 -23.64 -3.21 -19.99
CA ASN A 196 -22.55 -4.09 -20.36
C ASN A 196 -21.18 -3.39 -20.27
N ARG A 197 -21.10 -2.13 -20.71
CA ARG A 197 -19.87 -1.32 -20.57
C ARG A 197 -19.52 -1.07 -19.11
N LEU A 198 -20.49 -0.73 -18.27
CA LEU A 198 -20.26 -0.49 -16.83
C LEU A 198 -19.73 -1.74 -16.13
N VAL A 199 -20.34 -2.91 -16.39
CA VAL A 199 -19.88 -4.19 -15.83
C VAL A 199 -18.47 -4.55 -16.31
N THR A 200 -18.20 -4.36 -17.61
CA THR A 200 -16.87 -4.62 -18.17
C THR A 200 -15.80 -3.74 -17.52
N ASN A 201 -16.08 -2.46 -17.35
CA ASN A 201 -15.18 -1.51 -16.70
C ASN A 201 -14.95 -1.88 -15.22
N LEU A 202 -16.01 -2.26 -14.49
CA LEU A 202 -15.90 -2.70 -13.10
C LEU A 202 -15.03 -3.96 -12.96
N LEU A 203 -15.26 -4.99 -13.81
CA LEU A 203 -14.45 -6.21 -13.80
C LEU A 203 -12.99 -5.93 -14.15
N GLY A 204 -12.75 -5.00 -15.08
CA GLY A 204 -11.40 -4.52 -15.40
C GLY A 204 -10.72 -3.88 -14.19
N MET A 205 -11.44 -3.02 -13.47
CA MET A 205 -10.95 -2.36 -12.27
C MET A 205 -10.63 -3.35 -11.14
N VAL A 206 -11.51 -4.31 -10.88
CA VAL A 206 -11.29 -5.36 -9.87
C VAL A 206 -10.05 -6.20 -10.18
N LYS A 207 -9.83 -6.54 -11.46
CA LYS A 207 -8.62 -7.26 -11.89
C LYS A 207 -7.35 -6.43 -11.71
N LEU A 208 -7.42 -5.12 -11.93
CA LEU A 208 -6.32 -4.19 -11.68
C LEU A 208 -5.99 -4.09 -10.19
N GLU A 209 -6.98 -3.84 -9.33
CA GLU A 209 -6.78 -3.67 -7.88
C GLU A 209 -6.27 -4.94 -7.19
N SER A 210 -6.75 -6.11 -7.63
CA SER A 210 -6.31 -7.40 -7.07
C SER A 210 -4.94 -7.86 -7.56
N GLY A 211 -4.30 -7.12 -8.48
CA GLY A 211 -3.05 -7.55 -9.13
C GLY A 211 -3.19 -8.81 -10.00
N MET A 212 -4.42 -9.28 -10.23
CA MET A 212 -4.70 -10.48 -11.04
C MET A 212 -4.68 -10.20 -12.55
N LEU A 213 -4.48 -8.95 -12.97
CA LEU A 213 -4.36 -8.59 -14.38
C LEU A 213 -3.05 -9.17 -14.96
N GLN A 214 -3.17 -10.26 -15.71
CA GLN A 214 -2.05 -10.80 -16.48
C GLN A 214 -2.00 -10.15 -17.87
N LEU A 215 -0.97 -9.35 -18.12
CA LEU A 215 -0.73 -8.73 -19.42
C LEU A 215 -0.16 -9.75 -20.41
N ARG A 216 -0.85 -9.96 -21.53
CA ARG A 216 -0.35 -10.77 -22.64
C ARG A 216 0.46 -9.90 -23.59
N ARG A 217 1.71 -9.62 -23.21
CA ARG A 217 2.60 -8.76 -24.01
C ARG A 217 2.98 -9.42 -25.34
N LYS A 218 2.67 -8.74 -26.43
CA LYS A 218 3.06 -9.07 -27.80
C LYS A 218 3.48 -7.78 -28.52
N TRP A 219 4.18 -7.94 -29.64
CA TRP A 219 4.39 -6.84 -30.57
C TRP A 219 3.08 -6.55 -31.29
N CYS A 220 2.58 -5.32 -31.12
CA CYS A 220 1.33 -4.82 -31.69
C CYS A 220 1.65 -3.78 -32.77
N ASP A 221 0.98 -3.90 -33.91
CA ASP A 221 1.04 -2.89 -34.97
C ASP A 221 0.09 -1.73 -34.60
N VAL A 222 0.64 -0.52 -34.46
CA VAL A 222 -0.15 0.66 -34.08
C VAL A 222 -1.13 1.06 -35.18
N GLY A 223 -0.79 0.86 -36.46
CA GLY A 223 -1.65 1.17 -37.59
C GLY A 223 -2.91 0.29 -37.60
N ASP A 224 -2.73 -1.02 -37.48
CA ASP A 224 -3.84 -1.99 -37.45
C ASP A 224 -4.75 -1.74 -36.24
N MET A 225 -4.15 -1.52 -35.06
CA MET A 225 -4.88 -1.23 -33.83
C MET A 225 -5.73 0.04 -33.95
N ILE A 226 -5.19 1.13 -34.51
CA ILE A 226 -5.96 2.36 -34.73
C ILE A 226 -7.10 2.11 -35.73
N GLY A 227 -6.88 1.32 -36.78
CA GLY A 227 -7.93 0.91 -37.72
C GLY A 227 -9.10 0.20 -37.04
N ILE A 228 -8.80 -0.78 -36.16
CA ILE A 228 -9.81 -1.51 -35.38
C ILE A 228 -10.58 -0.56 -34.46
N VAL A 229 -9.87 0.30 -33.73
CA VAL A 229 -10.47 1.26 -32.79
C VAL A 229 -11.40 2.23 -33.51
N LEU A 230 -10.99 2.78 -34.66
CA LEU A 230 -11.81 3.68 -35.47
C LEU A 230 -13.11 3.01 -35.94
N GLY A 231 -13.05 1.75 -36.34
CA GLY A 231 -14.25 0.96 -36.69
C GLY A 231 -15.23 0.83 -35.53
N GLN A 232 -14.72 0.64 -34.30
CA GLN A 232 -15.56 0.52 -33.11
C GLN A 232 -16.21 1.84 -32.69
N VAL A 233 -15.49 2.96 -32.84
CA VAL A 233 -16.01 4.28 -32.44
C VAL A 233 -16.85 4.96 -33.52
N GLN A 234 -16.87 4.45 -34.74
CA GLN A 234 -17.54 5.07 -35.90
C GLN A 234 -19.00 5.45 -35.63
N GLN A 235 -19.73 4.61 -34.91
CA GLN A 235 -21.12 4.84 -34.51
C GLN A 235 -21.32 6.06 -33.59
N PHE A 236 -20.27 6.52 -32.89
CA PHE A 236 -20.31 7.67 -31.99
C PHE A 236 -19.85 8.97 -32.65
N ILE A 237 -19.22 8.90 -33.83
CA ILE A 237 -18.56 10.04 -34.49
C ILE A 237 -19.56 11.12 -34.96
N GLN A 238 -20.83 10.76 -35.19
CA GLN A 238 -21.91 11.66 -35.65
C GLN A 238 -21.45 12.61 -36.78
N HIS A 239 -21.19 13.88 -36.47
CA HIS A 239 -20.79 14.93 -37.42
C HIS A 239 -19.33 15.40 -37.29
N ARG A 240 -18.54 14.75 -36.44
CA ARG A 240 -17.17 15.17 -36.11
C ARG A 240 -16.15 14.64 -37.11
N ARG A 241 -15.01 15.35 -37.22
CA ARG A 241 -13.85 14.90 -37.98
C ARG A 241 -12.82 14.28 -37.05
N ILE A 242 -12.40 13.06 -37.37
CA ILE A 242 -11.22 12.42 -36.77
C ILE A 242 -10.12 12.42 -37.83
N ARG A 243 -8.95 12.96 -37.48
CA ARG A 243 -7.75 12.93 -38.31
C ARG A 243 -6.72 12.03 -37.66
N VAL A 244 -6.21 11.08 -38.44
CA VAL A 244 -5.07 10.24 -38.05
C VAL A 244 -3.84 10.81 -38.72
N ASP A 245 -2.84 11.15 -37.91
CA ASP A 245 -1.57 11.74 -38.30
C ASP A 245 -0.43 10.84 -37.80
N LEU A 246 -0.34 9.66 -38.41
CA LEU A 246 0.71 8.67 -38.13
C LEU A 246 1.79 8.72 -39.22
N PRO A 247 3.04 8.39 -38.91
CA PRO A 247 4.07 8.20 -39.92
C PRO A 247 3.72 7.06 -40.87
N ASP A 248 4.24 7.09 -42.10
CA ASP A 248 4.01 6.07 -43.15
C ASP A 248 4.30 4.63 -42.69
N GLN A 249 5.19 4.49 -41.70
CA GLN A 249 5.48 3.25 -41.00
C GLN A 249 5.25 3.46 -39.48
N PRO A 250 4.05 3.15 -38.98
CA PRO A 250 3.76 3.20 -37.55
C PRO A 250 4.73 2.27 -36.78
N PRO A 251 5.17 2.66 -35.58
CA PRO A 251 6.03 1.81 -34.78
C PRO A 251 5.28 0.59 -34.26
N PHE A 252 5.98 -0.53 -34.10
CA PHE A 252 5.48 -1.65 -33.29
C PHE A 252 5.69 -1.34 -31.81
N ILE A 253 4.68 -1.61 -31.00
CA ILE A 253 4.76 -1.44 -29.54
C ILE A 253 4.60 -2.79 -28.83
N SER A 254 5.30 -2.98 -27.72
CA SER A 254 5.15 -4.18 -26.89
C SER A 254 4.05 -3.96 -25.86
N GLY A 255 2.90 -4.62 -26.01
CA GLY A 255 1.77 -4.49 -25.09
C GLY A 255 0.73 -5.59 -25.20
N ASP A 256 -0.34 -5.48 -24.43
CA ASP A 256 -1.52 -6.34 -24.58
C ASP A 256 -2.49 -5.64 -25.53
N GLU A 257 -2.56 -6.14 -26.77
CA GLU A 257 -3.30 -5.54 -27.88
C GLU A 257 -4.75 -5.23 -27.52
N VAL A 258 -5.45 -6.18 -26.88
CA VAL A 258 -6.87 -6.03 -26.51
C VAL A 258 -7.06 -4.93 -25.47
N LEU A 259 -6.18 -4.85 -24.48
CA LEU A 259 -6.25 -3.81 -23.45
C LEU A 259 -5.88 -2.43 -24.01
N LEU A 260 -4.91 -2.37 -24.92
CA LEU A 260 -4.52 -1.12 -25.58
C LEU A 260 -5.63 -0.59 -26.50
N GLU A 261 -6.26 -1.45 -27.30
CA GLU A 261 -7.47 -1.11 -28.06
C GLU A 261 -8.55 -0.54 -27.14
N GLN A 262 -8.83 -1.21 -26.02
CA GLN A 262 -9.84 -0.77 -25.06
C GLN A 262 -9.51 0.60 -24.45
N VAL A 263 -8.24 0.86 -24.15
CA VAL A 263 -7.78 2.19 -23.70
C VAL A 263 -8.04 3.24 -24.78
N LEU A 264 -7.66 2.98 -26.03
CA LEU A 264 -7.86 3.91 -27.14
C LEU A 264 -9.35 4.19 -27.40
N VAL A 265 -10.20 3.16 -27.38
CA VAL A 265 -11.66 3.31 -27.50
C VAL A 265 -12.19 4.20 -26.38
N ASN A 266 -11.77 3.99 -25.14
CA ASN A 266 -12.21 4.79 -24.00
C ASN A 266 -11.77 6.26 -24.12
N VAL A 267 -10.52 6.50 -24.50
CA VAL A 267 -9.98 7.86 -24.67
C VAL A 267 -10.68 8.58 -25.82
N ILE A 268 -10.81 7.95 -26.98
CA ILE A 268 -11.45 8.55 -28.16
C ILE A 268 -12.95 8.77 -27.94
N SER A 269 -13.63 7.81 -27.31
CA SER A 269 -15.05 7.98 -26.95
C SER A 269 -15.27 9.15 -25.99
N ASN A 270 -14.36 9.34 -25.02
CA ASN A 270 -14.38 10.50 -24.14
C ASN A 270 -14.11 11.80 -24.90
N ALA A 271 -13.14 11.81 -25.81
CA ALA A 271 -12.88 12.97 -26.65
C ALA A 271 -14.11 13.36 -27.49
N ILE A 272 -14.78 12.40 -28.12
CA ILE A 272 -16.02 12.63 -28.90
C ILE A 272 -17.13 13.22 -28.01
N LYS A 273 -17.29 12.68 -26.79
CA LYS A 273 -18.38 13.05 -25.89
C LYS A 273 -18.21 14.43 -25.24
N TYR A 274 -16.97 14.79 -24.89
CA TYR A 274 -16.69 15.95 -24.03
C TYR A 274 -16.03 17.13 -24.76
N SER A 275 -15.60 16.97 -26.02
CA SER A 275 -15.06 18.09 -26.81
C SER A 275 -16.18 18.96 -27.44
N PRO A 276 -15.93 20.24 -27.79
CA PRO A 276 -16.91 21.09 -28.49
C PRO A 276 -17.36 20.50 -29.82
N VAL A 277 -18.62 20.69 -30.24
CA VAL A 277 -19.26 19.97 -31.38
C VAL A 277 -18.44 20.00 -32.68
N ASP A 278 -17.73 21.10 -32.97
CA ASP A 278 -16.97 21.29 -34.22
C ASP A 278 -15.46 21.08 -34.09
N SER A 279 -14.97 20.61 -32.93
CA SER A 279 -13.54 20.36 -32.76
C SER A 279 -13.08 19.09 -33.47
N GLU A 280 -11.98 19.19 -34.20
CA GLU A 280 -11.27 18.05 -34.76
C GLU A 280 -10.56 17.25 -33.66
N ILE A 281 -10.65 15.92 -33.72
CA ILE A 281 -9.88 15.01 -32.88
C ILE A 281 -8.72 14.49 -33.71
N VAL A 282 -7.48 14.74 -33.26
CA VAL A 282 -6.26 14.31 -33.95
C VAL A 282 -5.61 13.17 -33.16
N ILE A 283 -5.29 12.07 -33.84
CA ILE A 283 -4.52 10.94 -33.31
C ILE A 283 -3.11 11.03 -33.92
N THR A 284 -2.08 11.23 -33.09
CA THR A 284 -0.67 11.44 -33.50
C THR A 284 0.24 10.41 -32.84
#